data_AF-A0A3B3Z8H8-F1
#
_entry.id   AF-A0A3B3Z8H8-F1
#
_cell.length_a   1.000
_cell.length_b   1.000
_cell.length_c   1.000
_cell.angle_alpha   90.00
_cell.angle_beta   90.00
_cell.angle_gamma   90.00
#
_symmetry.space_group_name_H-M   'P 1'
#
loop_
_entity.id
_entity.type
_entity.pdbx_description
1 polymer ?
#
loop_
_entity_poly.entity_id
_entity_poly.type
_entity_poly.pdbx_seq_one_letter_code
_entity_poly.pdbx_strand_id
1 'polypeptide(L)'
;MVKFEDLLGDINGFGRFQVLIIIISFIGRFTMPCHFMLNNFIGAVPAHHCDYSYLDQNERFRNLTPVQKLAVSIPMGNDGKPSSCRMFEELQYHLLLNSTNMNYSGVSTVPCSQGWIYDNTTFKSTLTSQVRSCLLLLLIICSTYI
;
A
#
# COMPACT_ATOMS: atom_id res chain seq x y z
N MET A 1 61.01 2.45 -12.20
CA MET A 1 59.69 2.70 -12.81
C MET A 1 58.77 3.14 -11.69
N VAL A 2 58.37 4.40 -11.67
CA VAL A 2 57.50 4.93 -10.60
C VAL A 2 56.12 4.34 -10.81
N LYS A 3 55.53 3.71 -9.79
CA LYS A 3 54.18 3.16 -9.91
C LYS A 3 53.18 4.30 -9.73
N PHE A 4 52.04 4.20 -10.43
CA PHE A 4 50.97 5.19 -10.37
C PHE A 4 50.46 5.39 -8.92
N GLU A 5 50.51 4.35 -8.10
CA GLU A 5 50.15 4.35 -6.68
C GLU A 5 51.07 5.23 -5.83
N ASP A 6 52.37 5.29 -6.16
CA ASP A 6 53.36 6.12 -5.45
C ASP A 6 53.13 7.61 -5.74
N LEU A 7 52.78 7.95 -6.98
CA LEU A 7 52.40 9.31 -7.39
C LEU A 7 51.09 9.77 -6.74
N LEU A 8 50.13 8.86 -6.58
CA LEU A 8 48.88 9.12 -5.87
C LEU A 8 49.13 9.38 -4.37
N GLY A 9 50.02 8.62 -3.73
CA GLY A 9 50.43 8.86 -2.35
C GLY A 9 51.03 10.26 -2.14
N ASP A 10 51.83 10.73 -3.09
CA ASP A 10 52.56 12.01 -3.03
C ASP A 10 51.64 13.25 -3.20
N ILE A 11 50.52 13.11 -3.93
CA ILE A 11 49.50 14.16 -4.10
C ILE A 11 48.36 14.09 -3.08
N ASN A 12 48.57 13.42 -1.94
CA ASN A 12 47.61 13.23 -0.85
C ASN A 12 46.43 12.29 -1.19
N GLY A 13 46.63 11.38 -2.15
CA GLY A 13 45.69 10.33 -2.52
C GLY A 13 44.38 10.84 -3.14
N PHE A 14 43.31 10.07 -2.95
CA PHE A 14 41.95 10.51 -3.22
C PHE A 14 41.54 11.57 -2.19
N GLY A 15 41.63 12.85 -2.56
CA GLY A 15 41.22 13.94 -1.69
C GLY A 15 39.73 13.86 -1.32
N ARG A 16 39.34 14.48 -0.19
CA ARG A 16 37.94 14.52 0.29
C ARG A 16 36.94 14.93 -0.81
N PHE A 17 37.36 15.83 -1.70
CA PHE A 17 36.56 16.29 -2.84
C PHE A 17 36.32 15.20 -3.89
N GLN A 18 37.33 14.39 -4.22
CA GLN A 18 37.15 13.28 -5.16
C GLN A 18 36.28 12.18 -4.57
N VAL A 19 36.44 11.89 -3.27
CA VAL A 19 35.54 10.96 -2.55
C VAL A 19 34.11 11.48 -2.57
N LEU A 20 33.89 12.77 -2.30
CA LEU A 20 32.57 13.41 -2.37
C LEU A 20 31.95 13.28 -3.78
N ILE A 21 32.73 13.55 -4.84
CA ILE A 21 32.25 13.41 -6.22
C ILE A 21 31.85 11.97 -6.54
N ILE A 22 32.64 10.98 -6.10
CA ILE A 22 32.31 9.56 -6.30
C ILE A 22 31.01 9.21 -5.58
N ILE A 23 30.82 9.67 -4.34
CA ILE A 23 29.60 9.44 -3.57
C ILE A 23 28.38 10.07 -4.25
N ILE A 24 28.45 11.34 -4.65
CA ILE A 24 27.34 12.04 -5.33
C ILE A 24 27.02 11.35 -6.66
N SER A 25 28.05 10.94 -7.41
CA SER A 25 27.88 10.19 -8.66
C SER A 25 27.18 8.85 -8.44
N PHE A 26 27.49 8.17 -7.33
CA PHE A 26 26.86 6.91 -6.95
C PHE A 26 25.39 7.10 -6.55
N ILE A 27 25.10 8.14 -5.75
CA ILE A 27 23.74 8.50 -5.34
C ILE A 27 22.86 8.76 -6.57
N GLY A 28 23.33 9.58 -7.52
CA GLY A 28 22.60 9.85 -8.75
C GLY A 28 22.27 8.59 -9.56
N ARG A 29 23.23 7.66 -9.66
CA ARG A 29 23.04 6.38 -10.37
C ARG A 29 22.10 5.43 -9.65
N PHE A 30 22.11 5.42 -8.33
CA PHE A 30 21.25 4.53 -7.53
C PHE A 30 19.80 5.04 -7.41
N THR A 31 19.61 6.36 -7.49
CA THR A 31 18.30 7.01 -7.34
C THR A 31 17.36 6.64 -8.49
N MET A 32 17.86 6.52 -9.72
CA MET A 32 17.04 6.18 -10.90
C MET A 32 16.38 4.79 -10.83
N PRO A 33 17.12 3.69 -10.56
CA PRO A 33 16.53 2.37 -10.32
C PRO A 33 15.50 2.36 -9.20
N CYS A 34 15.75 3.10 -8.11
CA CYS A 34 14.81 3.17 -6.98
C CYS A 34 13.49 3.83 -7.37
N HIS A 35 13.52 4.92 -8.14
CA HIS A 35 12.31 5.56 -8.68
C HIS A 35 11.54 4.64 -9.64
N PHE A 36 12.26 3.91 -10.49
CA PHE A 36 11.61 2.97 -11.41
C PHE A 36 10.99 1.78 -10.67
N MET A 37 11.71 1.25 -9.68
CA MET A 37 11.22 0.15 -8.85
C MET A 37 10.03 0.58 -7.99
N LEU A 38 9.98 1.83 -7.53
CA LEU A 38 8.80 2.37 -6.84
C LEU A 38 7.53 2.26 -7.68
N ASN A 39 7.60 2.55 -8.98
CA ASN A 39 6.44 2.41 -9.89
C ASN A 39 5.92 0.98 -9.99
N ASN A 40 6.79 -0.03 -9.88
CA ASN A 40 6.37 -1.43 -9.87
C ASN A 40 5.58 -1.80 -8.61
N PHE A 41 5.81 -1.08 -7.51
CA PHE A 41 5.14 -1.33 -6.24
C PHE A 41 3.92 -0.42 -6.00
N ILE A 42 3.71 0.64 -6.80
CA ILE A 42 2.60 1.61 -6.68
C ILE A 42 1.22 1.03 -7.03
N GLY A 43 1.15 -0.08 -7.79
CA GLY A 43 -0.11 -0.56 -8.35
C GLY A 43 -0.93 -1.55 -7.51
N ALA A 44 -0.36 -2.10 -6.43
CA ALA A 44 -1.03 -3.17 -5.70
C ALA A 44 -1.99 -2.62 -4.64
N VAL A 45 -3.28 -2.59 -4.97
CA VAL A 45 -4.34 -2.33 -4.00
C VAL A 45 -4.79 -3.68 -3.42
N PRO A 46 -4.65 -3.92 -2.10
CA PRO A 46 -5.14 -5.15 -1.50
C PRO A 46 -6.65 -5.28 -1.66
N ALA A 47 -7.16 -6.51 -1.54
CA ALA A 47 -8.59 -6.73 -1.44
C ALA A 47 -9.15 -5.88 -0.30
N HIS A 48 -10.21 -5.13 -0.57
CA HIS A 48 -10.83 -4.24 0.37
C HIS A 48 -12.33 -4.19 0.14
N HIS A 49 -13.05 -3.76 1.16
CA HIS A 49 -14.49 -3.59 1.11
C HIS A 49 -14.88 -2.32 1.90
N CYS A 50 -16.09 -1.82 1.68
CA CYS A 50 -16.59 -0.68 2.46
C CYS A 50 -16.59 -1.00 3.96
N ASP A 51 -16.32 0.01 4.78
CA ASP A 51 -16.43 -0.13 6.23
C ASP A 51 -17.90 -0.29 6.68
N TYR A 52 -18.20 -1.38 7.39
CA TYR A 52 -19.52 -1.69 7.96
C TYR A 52 -19.55 -1.63 9.50
N SER A 53 -18.51 -1.09 10.14
CA SER A 53 -18.39 -0.97 11.61
C SER A 53 -19.52 -0.14 12.24
N TYR A 54 -20.15 0.76 11.48
CA TYR A 54 -21.34 1.51 11.92
C TYR A 54 -22.53 0.58 12.28
N LEU A 55 -22.56 -0.65 11.76
CA LEU A 55 -23.57 -1.64 12.12
C LEU A 55 -23.38 -2.13 13.56
N ASP A 56 -22.16 -2.14 14.09
CA ASP A 56 -21.89 -2.60 15.46
C ASP A 56 -22.39 -1.61 16.52
N GLN A 57 -22.54 -0.33 16.16
CA GLN A 57 -23.07 0.71 17.04
C GLN A 57 -24.58 0.61 17.22
N ASN A 58 -25.28 -0.01 16.27
CA ASN A 58 -26.72 -0.12 16.31
C ASN A 58 -27.11 -1.48 16.95
N GLU A 59 -27.72 -1.42 18.14
CA GLU A 59 -28.19 -2.59 18.92
C GLU A 59 -28.91 -3.66 18.09
N ARG A 60 -29.70 -3.24 17.08
CA ARG A 60 -30.45 -4.13 16.19
C ARG A 60 -29.57 -5.02 15.30
N PHE A 61 -28.39 -4.53 14.91
CA PHE A 61 -27.51 -5.23 13.98
C PHE A 61 -26.33 -5.91 14.70
N ARG A 62 -26.15 -5.64 16.00
CA ARG A 62 -25.11 -6.27 16.83
C ARG A 62 -25.22 -7.80 16.86
N ASN A 63 -26.45 -8.31 16.80
CA ASN A 63 -26.75 -9.74 16.82
C ASN A 63 -26.39 -10.50 15.53
N LEU A 64 -26.07 -9.80 14.43
CA LEU A 64 -25.66 -10.43 13.18
C LEU A 64 -24.20 -10.86 13.23
N THR A 65 -23.91 -12.01 12.63
CA THR A 65 -22.52 -12.46 12.43
C THR A 65 -21.81 -11.55 11.42
N PRO A 66 -20.46 -11.48 11.44
CA PRO A 66 -19.70 -10.66 10.48
C PRO A 66 -20.02 -10.98 9.01
N VAL A 67 -20.22 -12.27 8.70
CA VAL A 67 -20.58 -12.73 7.34
C VAL A 67 -21.95 -12.21 6.92
N GLN A 68 -22.92 -12.22 7.84
CA GLN A 68 -24.26 -11.70 7.58
C GLN A 68 -24.24 -10.18 7.42
N LYS A 69 -23.51 -9.45 8.27
CA LYS A 69 -23.32 -8.00 8.17
C LYS A 69 -22.75 -7.60 6.82
N LEU A 70 -21.73 -8.32 6.36
CA LEU A 70 -21.12 -8.11 5.05
C LEU A 70 -22.13 -8.34 3.92
N ALA A 71 -22.89 -9.45 3.98
CA ALA A 71 -23.85 -9.81 2.95
C ALA A 71 -25.03 -8.83 2.81
N VAL A 72 -25.47 -8.20 3.91
CA VAL A 72 -26.58 -7.22 3.88
C VAL A 72 -26.14 -5.80 3.58
N SER A 73 -24.85 -5.49 3.71
CA SER A 73 -24.30 -4.14 3.52
C SER A 73 -23.58 -3.95 2.18
N ILE A 74 -22.99 -5.02 1.63
CA ILE A 74 -22.16 -4.93 0.43
C ILE A 74 -22.67 -5.90 -0.64
N PRO A 75 -22.95 -5.41 -1.87
CA PRO A 75 -23.31 -6.27 -3.00
C PRO A 75 -22.15 -7.17 -3.39
N MET A 76 -22.43 -8.38 -3.85
CA MET A 76 -21.43 -9.21 -4.51
C MET A 76 -21.20 -8.72 -5.94
N GLY A 77 -19.94 -8.62 -6.32
CA GLY A 77 -19.52 -8.41 -7.70
C GLY A 77 -19.72 -9.66 -8.55
N ASN A 78 -19.53 -9.50 -9.85
CA ASN A 78 -19.64 -10.59 -10.84
C ASN A 78 -18.63 -11.73 -10.62
N ASP A 79 -17.56 -11.46 -9.86
CA ASP A 79 -16.52 -12.40 -9.47
C ASP A 79 -16.87 -13.19 -8.19
N GLY A 80 -18.08 -12.98 -7.62
CA GLY A 80 -18.53 -13.64 -6.41
C GLY A 80 -17.89 -13.09 -5.13
N LYS A 81 -17.15 -11.98 -5.22
CA LYS A 81 -16.55 -11.29 -4.07
C LYS A 81 -17.36 -10.05 -3.71
N PRO A 82 -17.30 -9.57 -2.45
CA PRO A 82 -17.92 -8.31 -2.08
C PRO A 82 -17.36 -7.15 -2.91
N SER A 83 -18.22 -6.23 -3.35
CA SER A 83 -17.80 -5.04 -4.09
C SER A 83 -16.89 -4.16 -3.23
N SER A 84 -15.75 -3.76 -3.80
CA SER A 84 -14.76 -2.94 -3.08
C SER A 84 -15.14 -1.46 -2.97
N CYS A 85 -15.92 -0.93 -3.92
CA CYS A 85 -16.14 0.51 -4.07
C CYS A 85 -17.59 0.95 -3.79
N ARG A 86 -18.51 0.00 -3.62
CA ARG A 86 -19.94 0.28 -3.48
C ARG A 86 -20.54 -0.53 -2.34
N MET A 87 -21.50 0.09 -1.66
CA MET A 87 -22.34 -0.51 -0.64
C MET A 87 -23.80 -0.31 -0.99
N PHE A 88 -24.70 -1.04 -0.35
CA PHE A 88 -26.12 -0.77 -0.46
C PHE A 88 -26.48 0.55 0.20
N GLU A 89 -27.40 1.29 -0.39
CA GLU A 89 -27.94 2.52 0.20
C GLU A 89 -28.69 2.23 1.50
N GLU A 90 -29.45 1.14 1.52
CA GLU A 90 -30.15 0.62 2.69
C GLU A 90 -29.82 -0.87 2.89
N LEU A 91 -29.82 -1.35 4.14
CA LEU A 91 -29.43 -2.72 4.47
C LEU A 91 -30.42 -3.75 3.94
N GLN A 92 -29.90 -4.71 3.17
CA GLN A 92 -30.72 -5.65 2.41
C GLN A 92 -30.93 -6.97 3.17
N TYR A 93 -31.81 -6.94 4.17
CA TYR A 93 -32.10 -8.10 5.02
C TYR A 93 -32.68 -9.32 4.28
N HIS A 94 -33.43 -9.08 3.20
CA HIS A 94 -34.03 -10.15 2.42
C HIS A 94 -32.98 -11.11 1.83
N LEU A 95 -31.73 -10.65 1.68
CA LEU A 95 -30.60 -11.45 1.21
C LEU A 95 -30.22 -12.57 2.20
N LEU A 96 -30.53 -12.42 3.49
CA LEU A 96 -30.31 -13.47 4.49
C LEU A 96 -31.35 -14.58 4.41
N LEU A 97 -32.52 -14.30 3.86
CA LEU A 97 -33.66 -15.22 3.81
C LEU A 97 -33.68 -16.06 2.52
N ASN A 98 -33.26 -15.46 1.39
CA ASN A 98 -33.28 -16.10 0.07
C ASN A 98 -31.87 -16.21 -0.53
N SER A 99 -31.05 -17.08 0.06
CA SER A 99 -29.65 -17.29 -0.37
C SER A 99 -29.49 -17.85 -1.79
N THR A 100 -30.56 -18.31 -2.43
CA THR A 100 -30.52 -19.10 -3.68
C THR A 100 -30.76 -18.30 -4.96
N ASN A 101 -31.33 -17.08 -4.89
CA ASN A 101 -31.53 -16.21 -6.06
C ASN A 101 -31.41 -14.74 -5.63
N MET A 102 -30.18 -14.25 -5.44
CA MET A 102 -29.92 -12.83 -5.23
C MET A 102 -30.21 -12.05 -6.52
N ASN A 103 -31.49 -11.72 -6.74
CA ASN A 103 -31.83 -10.82 -7.82
C ASN A 103 -31.58 -9.39 -7.36
N TYR A 104 -30.41 -8.84 -7.70
CA TYR A 104 -30.04 -7.44 -7.39
C TYR A 104 -30.85 -6.40 -8.19
N SER A 105 -31.79 -6.85 -9.03
CA SER A 105 -32.66 -5.99 -9.81
C SER A 105 -33.52 -5.10 -8.89
N GLY A 106 -33.15 -3.82 -8.81
CA GLY A 106 -33.87 -2.80 -8.02
C GLY A 106 -33.19 -2.37 -6.73
N VAL A 107 -32.03 -2.94 -6.38
CA VAL A 107 -31.29 -2.55 -5.18
C VAL A 107 -30.35 -1.37 -5.48
N SER A 108 -30.57 -0.24 -4.82
CA SER A 108 -29.73 0.95 -4.97
C SER A 108 -28.39 0.79 -4.26
N THR A 109 -27.30 1.18 -4.95
CA THR A 109 -25.93 1.13 -4.43
C THR A 109 -25.31 2.52 -4.45
N VAL A 110 -24.60 2.88 -3.39
CA VAL A 110 -23.89 4.14 -3.23
C VAL A 110 -22.39 3.91 -3.02
N PRO A 111 -21.53 4.91 -3.27
CA PRO A 111 -20.11 4.84 -2.88
C PRO A 111 -19.97 4.62 -1.37
N CYS A 112 -18.87 3.98 -0.93
CA CYS A 112 -18.60 3.77 0.49
C CYS A 112 -18.58 5.12 1.25
N SER A 113 -19.52 5.34 2.18
CA SER A 113 -19.62 6.61 2.90
C SER A 113 -18.67 6.70 4.10
N GLN A 114 -18.33 5.56 4.72
CA GLN A 114 -17.50 5.46 5.92
C GLN A 114 -16.04 5.05 5.61
N GLY A 115 -15.64 5.07 4.34
CA GLY A 115 -14.31 4.63 3.90
C GLY A 115 -14.21 3.12 3.67
N TRP A 116 -12.99 2.59 3.77
CA TRP A 116 -12.63 1.22 3.38
C TRP A 116 -11.88 0.48 4.47
N ILE A 117 -12.15 -0.82 4.57
CA ILE A 117 -11.34 -1.76 5.34
C ILE A 117 -10.55 -2.63 4.36
N TYR A 118 -9.23 -2.67 4.55
CA TYR A 118 -8.31 -3.46 3.74
C TYR A 118 -8.01 -4.81 4.40
N ASP A 119 -7.92 -5.85 3.58
CA ASP A 119 -7.42 -7.14 4.02
C ASP A 119 -5.88 -7.12 4.12
N ASN A 120 -5.39 -7.35 5.33
CA ASN A 120 -3.95 -7.36 5.65
C ASN A 120 -3.28 -8.73 5.45
N THR A 121 -4.00 -9.73 4.91
CA THR A 121 -3.44 -11.06 4.63
C THR A 121 -2.34 -11.03 3.58
N THR A 122 -2.52 -10.23 2.53
CA THR A 122 -1.58 -10.18 1.40
C THR A 122 -0.40 -9.24 1.65
N PHE A 123 -0.65 -8.09 2.28
CA PHE A 123 0.36 -7.08 2.55
C PHE A 123 0.31 -6.63 4.01
N LYS A 124 1.31 -7.02 4.82
CA LYS A 124 1.44 -6.55 6.21
C LYS A 124 1.86 -5.09 6.30
N SER A 125 2.51 -4.56 5.27
CA SER A 125 2.98 -3.19 5.23
C SER A 125 2.93 -2.63 3.81
N THR A 126 2.42 -1.41 3.67
CA THR A 126 2.28 -0.72 2.39
C THR A 126 3.57 0.06 2.05
N LEU A 127 3.66 0.52 0.80
CA LEU A 127 4.74 1.35 0.24
C LEU A 127 5.31 2.38 1.24
N THR A 128 4.43 3.08 1.96
CA THR A 128 4.80 4.15 2.90
C THR A 128 5.75 3.68 3.99
N SER A 129 5.71 2.39 4.38
CA SER A 129 6.64 1.81 5.35
C SER A 129 8.01 1.46 4.76
N GLN A 130 8.07 1.01 3.51
CA GLN A 130 9.31 0.50 2.88
C GLN A 130 10.16 1.60 2.25
N VAL A 131 9.54 2.66 1.73
CA VAL A 131 10.26 3.82 1.14
C VAL A 131 11.17 4.50 2.18
N ARG A 132 10.84 4.37 3.46
CA ARG A 132 11.66 4.85 4.58
C ARG A 132 13.07 4.22 4.60
N SER A 133 13.21 2.96 4.18
CA SER A 133 14.52 2.27 4.14
C SER A 133 15.48 2.86 3.10
N CYS A 134 14.98 3.21 1.91
CA CYS A 134 15.83 3.76 0.85
C CYS A 134 16.31 5.18 1.19
N LEU A 135 15.44 5.99 1.81
CA LEU A 135 15.80 7.33 2.28
C LEU A 135 16.77 7.28 3.48
N LEU A 136 16.60 6.32 4.39
CA LEU A 136 17.54 6.11 5.50
C LEU A 136 18.95 5.76 5.01
N LEU A 137 19.07 4.88 4.00
CA LEU A 137 20.36 4.52 3.40
C LEU A 137 21.09 5.75 2.85
N LEU A 138 20.38 6.65 2.17
CA LEU A 138 20.96 7.91 1.65
C LEU A 138 21.41 8.85 2.77
N LEU A 139 20.64 8.95 3.86
CA LEU A 139 20.98 9.78 5.01
C LEU A 139 22.17 9.22 5.80
N ILE A 140 22.26 7.90 5.95
CA ILE A 140 23.40 7.24 6.61
C ILE A 140 24.68 7.51 5.81
N ILE A 141 24.66 7.34 4.49
CA ILE A 141 25.81 7.63 3.62
C ILE A 141 26.23 9.10 3.75
N CYS A 142 25.28 10.04 3.84
CA CYS A 142 25.61 11.46 4.02
C CYS A 142 26.24 11.74 5.40
N SER A 143 25.77 11.06 6.45
CA SER A 143 26.23 11.27 7.84
C SER A 143 27.57 10.60 8.18
N THR A 144 27.98 9.55 7.46
CA THR A 144 29.28 8.89 7.69
C THR A 144 30.47 9.57 7.00
N TYR A 145 30.22 10.49 6.07
CA TYR A 145 31.27 11.10 5.23
C TYR A 145 31.32 12.63 5.32
N ILE A 146 30.46 13.25 6.14
CA ILE A 146 30.58 14.65 6.63
C ILE A 146 31.29 14.61 7.98
#